data_AF-A0A520PJQ4-F1
#
_entry.id   AF-A0A520PJQ4-F1
#
_cell.length_a   1.000
_cell.length_b   1.000
_cell.length_c   1.000
_cell.angle_alpha   90.00
_cell.angle_beta   90.00
_cell.angle_gamma   90.00
#
_symmetry.space_group_name_H-M   'P 1'
#
loop_
_entity.id
_entity.type
_entity.pdbx_description
1 polymer ?
#
loop_
_entity_poly.entity_id
_entity_poly.type
_entity_poly.pdbx_seq_one_letter_code
_entity_poly.pdbx_strand_id
1 'polypeptide(L)'
;MSRSTSRYRWSWVDSVVLLGIIGFFGFIGYRVNTVLVYQWDWGFLPGYLFRWDEETQSLLPNLLVKGLLTTLRLAFWSIILA
;
A
#
# COMPACT_ATOMS: atom_id res chain seq x y z
N MET A 1 27.63 -3.56 29.06
CA MET A 1 26.70 -3.19 27.96
C MET A 1 25.28 -3.03 28.53
N SER A 2 24.80 -1.80 28.68
CA SER A 2 23.39 -1.52 29.06
C SER A 2 22.57 -1.26 27.79
N ARG A 3 21.56 -2.09 27.54
CA ARG A 3 20.62 -1.95 26.41
C ARG A 3 19.63 -0.83 26.75
N SER A 4 19.69 0.28 26.03
CA SER A 4 18.69 1.34 26.14
C SER A 4 17.37 0.85 25.53
N THR A 5 16.38 0.59 26.38
CA THR A 5 15.02 0.28 25.95
C THR A 5 14.27 1.59 25.76
N SER A 6 14.09 2.00 24.50
CA SER A 6 13.32 3.19 24.14
C SER A 6 11.86 3.02 24.60
N ARG A 7 11.47 3.71 25.67
CA ARG A 7 10.07 3.85 26.08
C ARG A 7 9.40 4.85 25.15
N TYR A 8 8.55 4.35 24.25
CA TYR A 8 7.72 5.20 23.38
C TYR A 8 6.83 6.09 24.25
N ARG A 9 7.09 7.40 24.26
CA ARG A 9 6.32 8.40 25.00
C ARG A 9 5.39 9.09 24.02
N TRP A 10 4.13 8.68 23.99
CA TRP A 10 3.10 9.34 23.20
C TRP A 10 2.97 10.80 23.65
N SER A 11 3.37 11.73 22.78
CA SER A 11 3.29 13.18 23.01
C SER A 11 1.99 13.72 22.40
N TRP A 12 1.48 14.83 22.95
CA TRP A 12 0.38 15.57 22.32
C TRP A 12 0.73 16.01 20.88
N VAL A 13 2.01 16.24 20.62
CA VAL A 13 2.54 16.51 19.27
C VAL A 13 2.25 15.34 18.33
N ASP A 14 2.41 14.09 18.78
CA ASP A 14 2.15 12.91 17.96
C ASP A 14 0.67 12.85 17.54
N SER A 15 -0.25 13.19 18.47
CA SER A 15 -1.68 13.28 18.16
C SER A 15 -1.99 14.38 17.13
N VAL A 16 -1.38 15.56 17.25
CA VAL A 16 -1.57 16.67 16.30
C VAL A 16 -1.04 16.30 14.91
N VAL A 17 0.14 15.70 14.85
CA VAL A 17 0.73 15.22 13.60
C VAL A 17 -0.14 14.15 12.97
N LEU A 18 -0.63 13.18 13.75
CA LEU A 18 -1.51 12.12 13.25
C LEU A 18 -2.82 12.70 12.69
N LEU A 19 -3.44 13.65 13.39
CA LEU A 19 -4.63 14.35 12.91
C LEU A 19 -4.36 15.12 11.61
N GLY A 20 -3.21 15.80 11.50
CA GLY A 20 -2.79 16.49 10.28
C GLY A 20 -2.63 15.53 9.11
N ILE A 21 -2.01 14.37 9.33
CA ILE A 21 -1.85 13.32 8.32
C ILE A 21 -3.23 12.79 7.88
N ILE A 22 -4.11 12.46 8.81
CA ILE A 22 -5.47 11.98 8.50
C ILE A 22 -6.24 13.05 7.70
N GLY A 23 -6.19 14.30 8.11
CA GLY A 23 -6.83 15.41 7.41
C GLY A 23 -6.28 15.61 5.99
N PHE A 24 -4.95 15.49 5.81
CA PHE A 24 -4.30 15.59 4.51
C PHE A 24 -4.76 14.47 3.56
N PHE A 25 -4.77 13.21 4.01
CA PHE A 25 -5.25 12.09 3.20
C PHE A 25 -6.76 12.22 2.90
N GLY A 26 -7.55 12.66 3.87
CA GLY A 26 -8.98 12.96 3.66
C GLY A 26 -9.21 14.05 2.62
N PHE A 27 -8.42 15.13 2.66
CA PHE A 27 -8.48 16.21 1.69
C PHE A 27 -8.09 15.74 0.28
N ILE A 28 -7.05 14.91 0.15
CA ILE A 28 -6.69 14.29 -1.13
C ILE A 28 -7.86 13.47 -1.66
N GLY A 29 -8.45 12.60 -0.83
CA GLY A 29 -9.61 11.78 -1.23
C GLY A 29 -10.79 12.63 -1.71
N TYR A 30 -11.13 13.69 -0.96
CA TYR A 30 -12.16 14.65 -1.34
C TYR A 30 -11.85 15.36 -2.66
N ARG A 31 -10.62 15.87 -2.82
CA ARG A 31 -10.18 16.57 -4.03
C ARG A 31 -10.20 15.61 -5.23
N VAL A 32 -9.73 14.38 -5.08
CA VAL A 32 -9.76 13.40 -6.17
C VAL A 32 -11.20 13.13 -6.61
N ASN A 33 -12.13 12.93 -5.68
CA ASN A 33 -13.55 12.71 -6.02
C ASN A 33 -14.18 13.92 -6.71
N THR A 34 -13.87 15.13 -6.25
CA THR A 34 -14.48 16.37 -6.78
C THR A 34 -13.88 16.85 -8.10
N VAL A 35 -12.60 16.58 -8.37
CA VAL A 35 -11.90 17.08 -9.57
C VAL A 35 -11.81 16.03 -10.68
N LEU A 36 -11.70 14.74 -10.35
CA LEU A 36 -11.85 13.70 -11.37
C LEU A 36 -13.36 13.50 -11.60
N VAL A 37 -13.84 13.94 -12.76
CA VAL A 37 -15.14 13.50 -13.32
C VAL A 37 -15.00 12.04 -13.79
N TYR A 38 -14.63 11.15 -12.88
CA TYR A 38 -14.44 9.74 -13.11
C TYR A 38 -14.87 8.98 -11.87
N GLN A 39 -15.83 8.07 -12.03
CA GLN A 39 -16.30 7.21 -10.96
C GLN A 39 -15.14 6.31 -10.53
N TRP A 40 -14.77 6.36 -9.25
CA TRP A 40 -13.68 5.55 -8.73
C TRP A 40 -14.09 4.07 -8.62
N ASP A 41 -14.10 3.38 -9.75
CA ASP A 41 -14.45 1.97 -9.83
C ASP A 41 -13.22 1.10 -9.56
N TRP A 42 -13.01 0.70 -8.32
CA TRP A 42 -11.98 -0.28 -7.96
C TRP A 42 -12.39 -1.73 -8.19
N GLY A 43 -13.64 -1.99 -8.58
CA GLY A 43 -14.20 -3.34 -8.67
C GLY A 43 -13.56 -4.19 -9.76
N PHE A 44 -13.09 -3.57 -10.85
CA PHE A 44 -12.48 -4.28 -11.97
C PHE A 44 -11.03 -4.72 -11.72
N LEU A 45 -10.32 -4.04 -10.81
CA LEU A 45 -8.88 -4.22 -10.63
C LEU A 45 -8.49 -5.64 -10.15
N PRO A 46 -9.15 -6.23 -9.14
CA PRO A 46 -8.78 -7.56 -8.64
C PRO A 46 -8.87 -8.66 -9.71
N GLY A 47 -9.92 -8.62 -10.53
CA GLY A 47 -10.12 -9.59 -11.62
C GLY A 47 -9.08 -9.47 -12.74
N TYR A 48 -8.50 -8.28 -12.93
CA TYR A 48 -7.42 -8.06 -13.90
C TYR A 48 -6.06 -8.55 -13.40
N LEU A 49 -5.86 -8.52 -12.08
CA LEU A 49 -4.64 -8.96 -11.41
C LEU A 49 -4.58 -10.47 -11.24
N PHE A 50 -5.71 -11.09 -10.92
CA PHE A 50 -5.82 -12.52 -10.65
C PHE A 50 -6.90 -13.17 -11.51
N ARG A 51 -6.49 -14.13 -12.33
CA ARG A 51 -7.41 -14.92 -13.16
C ARG A 51 -7.58 -16.30 -12.56
N TRP A 52 -8.81 -16.73 -12.36
CA TRP A 52 -9.11 -18.13 -12.06
C TRP A 52 -8.89 -18.96 -13.33
N ASP A 53 -8.15 -20.05 -13.21
CA ASP A 53 -7.93 -21.00 -14.29
C ASP A 53 -8.60 -22.33 -13.95
N GLU A 54 -9.60 -22.69 -14.75
CA GLU A 54 -10.40 -23.89 -14.57
C GLU A 54 -9.61 -25.16 -14.89
N GLU A 55 -8.61 -25.09 -15.79
CA GLU A 55 -7.82 -26.26 -16.17
C GLU A 55 -6.84 -26.69 -15.06
N THR A 56 -6.24 -25.71 -14.39
CA THR A 56 -5.27 -25.95 -13.30
C THR A 56 -5.88 -25.82 -11.90
N GLN A 57 -7.18 -25.49 -11.81
CA GLN A 57 -7.89 -25.13 -10.57
C GLN A 57 -7.10 -24.15 -9.69
N SER A 58 -6.44 -23.17 -10.31
CA SER A 58 -5.52 -22.28 -9.60
C SER A 58 -5.78 -20.80 -9.89
N LEU A 59 -5.45 -19.96 -8.91
CA LEU A 59 -5.44 -18.51 -9.03
C LEU A 59 -4.13 -18.09 -9.68
N LEU A 60 -4.16 -17.78 -10.98
CA LEU A 60 -2.98 -17.30 -11.67
C LEU A 60 -2.84 -15.78 -11.56
N PRO A 61 -1.72 -15.29 -11.02
CA PRO A 61 -1.38 -13.88 -11.11
C PRO A 61 -1.02 -13.51 -12.55
N ASN A 62 -1.54 -12.39 -13.03
CA ASN A 62 -1.20 -11.86 -14.33
C ASN A 62 0.22 -11.25 -14.35
N LEU A 63 0.73 -10.88 -15.53
CA LEU A 63 2.05 -10.29 -15.73
C LEU A 63 2.30 -9.05 -14.87
N LEU A 64 1.28 -8.24 -14.59
CA LEU A 64 1.37 -7.08 -13.71
C LEU A 64 1.81 -7.47 -12.29
N VAL A 65 1.14 -8.49 -11.72
CA VAL A 65 1.47 -8.99 -10.39
C VAL A 65 2.84 -9.66 -10.40
N LYS A 66 3.15 -10.45 -11.43
CA LYS A 66 4.48 -11.08 -11.56
C LYS A 66 5.60 -10.04 -11.62
N GLY A 67 5.45 -8.99 -12.42
CA GLY A 67 6.42 -7.90 -12.54
C GLY A 67 6.56 -7.07 -11.26
N LEU A 68 5.45 -6.80 -10.57
CA LEU A 68 5.49 -6.13 -9.27
C LEU A 68 6.23 -6.96 -8.22
N LEU A 69 5.99 -8.28 -8.19
CA LEU A 69 6.65 -9.17 -7.24
C LEU A 69 8.15 -9.30 -7.53
N THR A 70 8.58 -9.27 -8.79
CA THR A 70 10.01 -9.31 -9.10
C THR A 70 10.72 -8.03 -8.67
N THR A 71 10.14 -6.85 -8.90
CA THR A 71 10.73 -5.58 -8.44
C THR A 71 10.72 -5.48 -6.92
N LEU A 72 9.64 -5.90 -6.26
CA LEU A 72 9.58 -5.93 -4.80
C LEU A 72 10.61 -6.89 -4.21
N ARG A 73 10.78 -8.07 -4.82
CA ARG A 73 11.83 -9.02 -4.43
C ARG A 73 13.21 -8.39 -4.56
N LEU A 74 13.49 -7.69 -5.67
CA LEU A 74 14.78 -7.00 -5.86
C LEU A 74 14.98 -5.89 -4.82
N ALA A 75 13.98 -5.06 -4.60
CA ALA A 75 14.03 -4.00 -3.59
C ALA A 75 14.28 -4.57 -2.19
N PHE A 76 13.60 -5.66 -1.84
CA PHE A 76 13.78 -6.35 -0.56
C PHE A 76 15.21 -6.85 -0.37
N TRP A 77 15.76 -7.54 -1.37
CA TRP A 77 17.15 -7.99 -1.31
C TRP A 77 18.14 -6.83 -1.30
N SER A 78 17.86 -5.74 -2.01
CA SER A 78 18.70 -4.54 -1.99
C SER A 78 18.74 -3.87 -0.61
N ILE A 79 17.63 -3.85 0.12
CA ILE A 79 17.58 -3.27 1.48
C ILE A 79 18.33 -4.17 2.47
N ILE A 80 18.24 -5.49 2.32
CA ILE A 80 18.89 -6.45 3.24
C ILE A 80 20.39 -6.54 3.02
N LEU A 81 20.84 -6.45 1.76
CA LEU A 81 22.26 -6.56 1.38
C LEU A 81 23.01 -5.23 1.41
N ALA A 82 22.32 -4.09 1.54
CA ALA A 82 22.91 -2.77 1.71
C ALA A 82 23.37 -2.54 3.16
#